data_AF-A0A434CLU8-F1
#
_entry.id   AF-A0A434CLU8-F1
#
_cell.length_a   1.000
_cell.length_b   1.000
_cell.length_c   1.000
_cell.angle_alpha   90.00
_cell.angle_beta   90.00
_cell.angle_gamma   90.00
#
_symmetry.space_group_name_H-M   'P 1'
#
loop_
_entity.id
_entity.type
_entity.pdbx_description
1 polymer ?
#
loop_
_entity_poly.entity_id
_entity_poly.type
_entity_poly.pdbx_seq_one_letter_code
_entity_poly.pdbx_strand_id
1 'polypeptide(L)'
;QTIELAGHGTIGFDVAYGGAFYALADCHQFGLEFGKSRVRDFVDAATALTDRLKAEFPLSHPDHGDLAFLYGTILTDGRDAFSDGVTKNICVFAEAEVDRSPTGSGVTARLAAMHAKGEIAIGQTRTFESIAGSRFSGAVVRTAKAGPHGAIIARVGGRAYYSGRTEFIVEADDELGRGFLLR
;
A
#
# COMPACT_ATOMS: atom_id res chain seq x y z
N GLN A 1 11.21 9.50 -6.64
CA GLN A 1 11.01 9.80 -8.08
C GLN A 1 9.88 10.81 -8.23
N THR A 2 9.66 11.38 -9.41
CA THR A 2 8.57 12.33 -9.68
C THR A 2 7.85 12.02 -10.99
N ILE A 3 6.56 12.33 -11.09
CA ILE A 3 5.76 12.18 -12.31
C ILE A 3 4.73 13.30 -12.44
N GLU A 4 4.48 13.76 -13.66
CA GLU A 4 3.38 14.69 -13.93
C GLU A 4 2.05 13.95 -13.93
N LEU A 5 1.12 14.40 -13.11
CA LEU A 5 -0.21 13.83 -13.00
C LEU A 5 -1.26 14.90 -13.31
N ALA A 6 -2.07 14.63 -14.33
CA ALA A 6 -3.12 15.55 -14.78
C ALA A 6 -4.06 15.91 -13.61
N GLY A 7 -4.29 17.21 -13.40
CA GLY A 7 -5.12 17.72 -12.31
C GLY A 7 -4.42 17.84 -10.95
N HIS A 8 -3.22 17.27 -10.79
CA HIS A 8 -2.47 17.30 -9.52
C HIS A 8 -1.07 17.90 -9.64
N GLY A 9 -0.52 18.04 -10.85
CA GLY A 9 0.82 18.56 -11.10
C GLY A 9 1.90 17.50 -10.86
N THR A 10 3.10 17.93 -10.47
CA THR A 10 4.23 17.04 -10.20
C THR A 10 4.05 16.31 -8.86
N ILE A 11 3.98 14.97 -8.91
CA ILE A 11 3.86 14.12 -7.73
C ILE A 11 5.17 13.39 -7.47
N GLY A 12 5.71 13.55 -6.25
CA GLY A 12 6.80 12.75 -5.72
C GLY A 12 6.32 11.40 -5.18
N PHE A 13 7.00 10.33 -5.56
CA PHE A 13 6.67 8.97 -5.12
C PHE A 13 7.92 8.08 -5.02
N ASP A 14 7.82 7.02 -4.23
CA ASP A 14 8.72 5.88 -4.27
C ASP A 14 8.02 4.63 -4.78
N VAL A 15 8.79 3.69 -5.30
CA VAL A 15 8.28 2.33 -5.56
C VAL A 15 9.05 1.38 -4.66
N ALA A 16 8.30 0.60 -3.87
CA ALA A 16 8.88 -0.37 -2.95
C ALA A 16 8.14 -1.71 -3.05
N TYR A 17 8.87 -2.78 -2.75
CA TYR A 17 8.35 -4.15 -2.77
C TYR A 17 8.27 -4.72 -1.35
N GLY A 18 7.12 -5.29 -1.01
CA GLY A 18 6.88 -5.94 0.29
C GLY A 18 6.08 -7.24 0.17
N GLY A 19 6.27 -7.99 -0.92
CA GLY A 19 5.41 -9.09 -1.36
C GLY A 19 4.54 -8.70 -2.57
N ALA A 20 4.35 -7.40 -2.77
CA ALA A 20 3.82 -6.78 -3.98
C ALA A 20 4.49 -5.40 -4.17
N PHE A 21 4.51 -4.87 -5.39
CA PHE A 21 4.99 -3.50 -5.64
C PHE A 21 3.90 -2.47 -5.35
N TYR A 22 4.27 -1.44 -4.60
CA TYR A 22 3.43 -0.29 -4.32
C TYR A 22 4.13 1.00 -4.70
N ALA A 23 3.36 1.94 -5.24
CA ALA A 23 3.75 3.33 -5.28
C ALA A 23 3.42 3.96 -3.92
N LEU A 24 4.38 4.61 -3.29
CA LEU A 24 4.23 5.30 -2.00
C LEU A 24 4.28 6.80 -2.27
N ALA A 25 3.23 7.53 -1.88
CA ALA A 25 3.19 8.98 -2.06
C ALA A 25 2.51 9.67 -0.87
N ASP A 26 2.99 10.86 -0.52
CA ASP A 26 2.35 11.71 0.49
C ASP A 26 1.01 12.24 -0.04
N CYS A 27 -0.07 12.03 0.72
CA CYS A 27 -1.42 12.46 0.36
C CYS A 27 -1.58 13.98 0.30
N HIS A 28 -0.74 14.75 1.01
CA HIS A 28 -0.80 16.21 1.00
C HIS A 28 -0.48 16.80 -0.39
N GLN A 29 0.28 16.08 -1.23
CA GLN A 29 0.56 16.48 -2.61
C GLN A 29 -0.72 16.52 -3.48
N PHE A 30 -1.78 15.86 -3.03
CA PHE A 30 -3.10 15.83 -3.67
C PHE A 30 -4.11 16.76 -2.97
N GLY A 31 -3.68 17.54 -1.97
CA GLY A 31 -4.57 18.35 -1.14
C GLY A 31 -5.44 17.53 -0.19
N LEU A 32 -5.04 16.29 0.12
CA LEU A 32 -5.81 15.37 0.97
C LEU A 32 -5.26 15.35 2.40
N GLU A 33 -6.14 15.09 3.36
CA GLU A 33 -5.77 14.93 4.77
C GLU A 33 -6.62 13.85 5.45
N PHE A 34 -5.96 12.94 6.18
CA PHE A 34 -6.63 11.86 6.92
C PHE A 34 -7.59 12.43 7.97
N GLY A 35 -8.86 12.01 7.92
CA GLY A 35 -9.89 12.46 8.85
C GLY A 35 -10.62 13.75 8.43
N LYS A 36 -10.19 14.40 7.33
CA LYS A 36 -10.89 15.56 6.75
C LYS A 36 -11.43 15.27 5.35
N SER A 37 -10.63 14.66 4.49
CA SER A 37 -11.01 14.34 3.12
C SER A 37 -11.83 13.05 3.04
N ARG A 38 -12.67 12.92 2.01
CA ARG A 38 -13.50 11.71 1.83
C ARG A 38 -12.62 10.57 1.32
N VAL A 39 -12.95 9.34 1.71
CA VAL A 39 -12.24 8.12 1.22
C VAL A 39 -12.20 8.09 -0.30
N ARG A 40 -13.28 8.51 -0.98
CA ARG A 40 -13.33 8.56 -2.45
C ARG A 40 -12.24 9.44 -3.05
N ASP A 41 -11.93 10.58 -2.43
CA ASP A 41 -10.92 11.51 -2.94
C ASP A 41 -9.51 10.87 -2.89
N PHE A 42 -9.23 10.06 -1.86
CA PHE A 42 -8.00 9.24 -1.81
C PHE A 42 -7.98 8.16 -2.88
N VAL A 43 -9.12 7.50 -3.12
CA VAL A 43 -9.25 6.46 -4.14
C VAL A 43 -8.98 7.04 -5.53
N ASP A 44 -9.56 8.19 -5.85
CA ASP A 44 -9.37 8.86 -7.13
C ASP A 44 -7.90 9.26 -7.34
N ALA A 45 -7.28 9.90 -6.35
CA ALA A 45 -5.87 10.29 -6.39
C ALA A 45 -4.93 9.08 -6.56
N ALA A 46 -5.13 8.03 -5.78
CA ALA A 46 -4.30 6.82 -5.83
C ALA A 46 -4.50 6.03 -7.13
N THR A 47 -5.72 6.00 -7.67
CA THR A 47 -6.03 5.37 -8.96
C THR A 47 -5.34 6.12 -10.09
N ALA A 48 -5.47 7.45 -10.12
CA ALA A 48 -4.82 8.29 -11.11
C ALA A 48 -3.29 8.09 -11.13
N LEU A 49 -2.65 8.05 -9.94
CA LEU A 49 -1.22 7.77 -9.85
C LEU A 49 -0.87 6.36 -10.33
N THR A 50 -1.66 5.35 -9.93
CA THR A 50 -1.42 3.95 -10.32
C THR A 50 -1.50 3.77 -11.83
N ASP A 51 -2.53 4.32 -12.48
CA ASP A 51 -2.74 4.19 -13.92
C ASP A 51 -1.62 4.87 -14.70
N ARG A 52 -1.23 6.07 -14.25
CA ARG A 52 -0.11 6.81 -14.85
C ARG A 52 1.20 6.03 -14.73
N LEU A 53 1.50 5.46 -13.56
CA LEU A 53 2.73 4.69 -13.34
C LEU A 53 2.74 3.37 -14.09
N LYS A 54 1.59 2.68 -14.22
CA LYS A 54 1.51 1.45 -15.03
C LYS A 54 1.86 1.71 -16.51
N ALA A 55 1.54 2.89 -17.03
CA ALA A 55 1.84 3.24 -18.41
C ALA A 55 3.32 3.62 -18.64
N GLU A 56 3.98 4.22 -17.64
CA GLU A 56 5.29 4.87 -17.84
C GLU A 56 6.44 4.26 -17.02
N PHE A 57 6.13 3.38 -16.07
CA PHE A 57 7.10 2.83 -15.13
C PHE A 57 7.14 1.30 -15.20
N PRO A 58 7.95 0.72 -16.12
CA PRO A 58 8.10 -0.73 -16.21
C PRO A 58 8.79 -1.25 -14.94
N LEU A 59 8.22 -2.32 -14.39
CA LEU A 59 8.76 -2.98 -13.20
C LEU A 59 9.44 -4.29 -13.58
N SER A 60 10.41 -4.67 -12.77
CA SER A 60 11.04 -5.99 -12.82
C SER A 60 11.18 -6.52 -11.39
N HIS A 61 10.87 -7.79 -11.20
CA HIS A 61 11.14 -8.50 -9.95
C HIS A 61 12.37 -9.39 -10.18
N PRO A 62 13.38 -9.37 -9.27
CA PRO A 62 14.67 -10.02 -9.51
C PRO A 62 14.56 -11.53 -9.73
N ASP A 63 13.61 -12.18 -9.05
CA ASP A 63 13.51 -13.65 -9.01
C ASP A 63 12.25 -14.22 -9.70
N HIS A 64 11.25 -13.39 -10.00
CA HIS A 64 9.89 -13.84 -10.36
C HIS A 64 9.21 -12.87 -11.33
N GLY A 65 9.38 -13.06 -12.64
CA GLY A 65 8.88 -12.12 -13.66
C GLY A 65 7.36 -11.88 -13.64
N ASP A 66 6.57 -12.84 -13.15
CA ASP A 66 5.11 -12.72 -12.97
C ASP A 66 4.70 -11.77 -11.84
N LEU A 67 5.60 -11.47 -10.90
CA LEU A 67 5.38 -10.50 -9.82
C LEU A 67 5.78 -9.06 -10.21
N ALA A 68 6.22 -8.85 -11.45
CA ALA A 68 6.76 -7.57 -11.93
C ALA A 68 5.66 -6.58 -12.37
N PHE A 69 4.67 -6.33 -11.52
CA PHE A 69 3.59 -5.38 -11.81
C PHE A 69 3.25 -4.51 -10.59
N LEU A 70 2.73 -3.32 -10.84
CA LEU A 70 2.30 -2.38 -9.81
C LEU A 70 0.95 -2.83 -9.26
N TYR A 71 0.93 -3.26 -8.00
CA TYR A 71 -0.28 -3.77 -7.35
C TYR A 71 -1.25 -2.64 -7.00
N GLY A 72 -0.72 -1.48 -6.61
CA GLY A 72 -1.52 -0.30 -6.29
C GLY A 72 -0.69 0.83 -5.72
N THR A 73 -1.38 1.86 -5.23
CA THR A 73 -0.79 3.03 -4.58
C THR A 73 -1.16 3.06 -3.12
N ILE A 74 -0.19 3.35 -2.27
CA ILE A 74 -0.38 3.63 -0.85
C ILE A 74 -0.15 5.13 -0.64
N LEU A 75 -1.22 5.84 -0.29
CA LEU A 75 -1.11 7.23 0.12
C LEU A 75 -0.83 7.28 1.62
N THR A 76 0.28 7.93 2.00
CA THR A 76 0.73 8.10 3.38
C THR A 76 0.35 9.49 3.90
N ASP A 77 0.44 9.68 5.21
CA ASP A 77 0.28 11.00 5.84
C ASP A 77 1.56 11.84 5.82
N GLY A 78 2.55 11.48 5.00
CA GLY A 78 3.84 12.18 4.90
C GLY A 78 4.74 12.06 6.14
N ARG A 79 4.28 11.41 7.22
CA ARG A 79 5.03 11.30 8.48
C ARG A 79 6.01 10.11 8.45
N ASP A 80 6.76 9.92 7.37
CA ASP A 80 7.60 8.72 7.21
C ASP A 80 8.88 8.74 8.09
N ALA A 81 9.38 9.90 8.49
CA ALA A 81 10.44 9.98 9.52
C ALA A 81 10.01 9.29 10.82
N PHE A 82 10.90 8.48 11.42
CA PHE A 82 10.58 7.73 12.63
C PHE A 82 10.16 8.65 13.78
N SER A 83 9.09 8.24 14.45
CA SER A 83 8.63 8.76 15.73
C SER A 83 7.85 7.67 16.45
N ASP A 84 7.64 7.84 17.75
CA ASP A 84 6.74 6.98 18.53
C ASP A 84 5.25 7.17 18.15
N GLY A 85 4.97 8.15 17.29
CA GLY A 85 3.63 8.44 16.77
C GLY A 85 3.15 7.45 15.73
N VAL A 86 1.84 7.24 15.71
CA VAL A 86 1.14 6.46 14.67
C VAL A 86 1.26 7.19 13.34
N THR A 87 1.71 6.52 12.27
CA THR A 87 1.56 6.98 10.88
C THR A 87 0.36 6.32 10.23
N LYS A 88 -0.29 7.03 9.31
CA LYS A 88 -1.50 6.58 8.63
C LYS A 88 -1.22 6.25 7.18
N ASN A 89 -1.99 5.32 6.62
CA ASN A 89 -2.06 5.12 5.19
C ASN A 89 -3.41 4.59 4.72
N ILE A 90 -3.66 4.76 3.42
CA ILE A 90 -4.67 4.04 2.68
C ILE A 90 -3.99 3.31 1.51
N CYS A 91 -4.25 2.02 1.36
CA CYS A 91 -3.85 1.26 0.19
C CYS A 91 -5.03 1.14 -0.77
N VAL A 92 -4.82 1.61 -2.00
CA VAL A 92 -5.78 1.49 -3.10
C VAL A 92 -5.18 0.58 -4.15
N PHE A 93 -5.86 -0.52 -4.47
CA PHE A 93 -5.32 -1.61 -5.28
C PHE A 93 -6.37 -2.22 -6.21
N ALA A 94 -5.93 -3.11 -7.11
CA ALA A 94 -6.79 -3.75 -8.11
C ALA A 94 -7.63 -2.71 -8.89
N GLU A 95 -8.94 -2.87 -8.92
CA GLU A 95 -9.88 -1.95 -9.57
C GLU A 95 -10.43 -0.90 -8.58
N ALA A 96 -9.52 -0.11 -8.00
CA ALA A 96 -9.83 0.93 -7.02
C ALA A 96 -10.45 0.42 -5.71
N GLU A 97 -10.07 -0.79 -5.30
CA GLU A 97 -10.42 -1.34 -3.99
C GLU A 97 -9.60 -0.71 -2.88
N VAL A 98 -10.20 -0.57 -1.70
CA VAL A 98 -9.55 -0.03 -0.50
C VAL A 98 -9.26 -1.16 0.49
N ASP A 99 -8.02 -1.28 0.94
CA ASP A 99 -7.70 -2.14 2.06
C ASP A 99 -8.14 -1.46 3.37
N ARG A 100 -8.96 -2.16 4.16
CA ARG A 100 -9.44 -1.66 5.45
C ARG A 100 -8.39 -1.85 6.54
N SER A 101 -7.42 -2.74 6.33
CA SER A 101 -6.24 -2.92 7.18
C SER A 101 -5.14 -1.92 6.81
N PRO A 102 -4.05 -1.81 7.58
CA PRO A 102 -2.90 -1.02 7.17
C PRO A 102 -2.10 -1.63 6.00
N THR A 103 -2.54 -2.80 5.51
CA THR A 103 -1.93 -3.58 4.42
C THR A 103 -0.58 -4.18 4.80
N GLY A 104 -0.52 -5.46 5.14
CA GLY A 104 0.72 -6.08 5.67
C GLY A 104 1.92 -6.01 4.70
N SER A 105 1.70 -6.30 3.43
CA SER A 105 2.69 -6.12 2.35
C SER A 105 3.03 -4.64 2.14
N GLY A 106 2.04 -3.75 2.30
CA GLY A 106 2.22 -2.30 2.25
C GLY A 106 3.09 -1.76 3.38
N VAL A 107 2.84 -2.19 4.63
CA VAL A 107 3.68 -1.88 5.79
C VAL A 107 5.11 -2.37 5.55
N THR A 108 5.28 -3.57 4.99
CA THR A 108 6.61 -4.10 4.63
C THR A 108 7.31 -3.22 3.58
N ALA A 109 6.61 -2.83 2.52
CA ALA A 109 7.13 -1.95 1.47
C ALA A 109 7.50 -0.56 2.03
N ARG A 110 6.65 0.01 2.89
CA ARG A 110 6.93 1.29 3.58
C ARG A 110 8.16 1.18 4.48
N LEU A 111 8.28 0.13 5.29
CA LEU A 111 9.47 -0.09 6.13
C LEU A 111 10.75 -0.21 5.30
N ALA A 112 10.70 -0.88 4.15
CA ALA A 112 11.84 -1.00 3.24
C ALA A 112 12.25 0.37 2.68
N ALA A 113 11.28 1.17 2.22
CA ALA A 113 11.52 2.53 1.74
C ALA A 113 12.09 3.44 2.84
N MET A 114 11.48 3.45 4.03
CA MET A 114 11.93 4.21 5.18
C MET A 114 13.36 3.83 5.57
N HIS A 115 13.67 2.53 5.66
CA HIS A 115 15.01 2.06 6.00
C HIS A 115 16.04 2.46 4.94
N ALA A 116 15.69 2.35 3.65
CA ALA A 116 16.57 2.78 2.56
C ALA A 116 16.91 4.27 2.62
N LYS A 117 16.00 5.10 3.17
CA LYS A 117 16.21 6.54 3.41
C LYS A 117 16.82 6.88 4.77
N GLY A 118 17.08 5.89 5.63
CA GLY A 118 17.55 6.12 7.00
C GLY A 118 16.48 6.69 7.95
N GLU A 119 15.20 6.61 7.56
CA GLU A 119 14.07 7.11 8.35
C GLU A 119 13.65 6.16 9.47
N ILE A 120 14.07 4.89 9.44
CA ILE A 120 13.85 3.90 10.51
C ILE A 120 15.06 2.96 10.64
N ALA A 121 15.48 2.69 11.87
CA ALA A 121 16.60 1.81 12.19
C ALA A 121 16.15 0.36 12.49
N ILE A 122 17.10 -0.57 12.40
CA ILE A 122 16.89 -1.97 12.81
C ILE A 122 16.47 -2.02 14.29
N GLY A 123 15.44 -2.81 14.59
CA GLY A 123 14.90 -2.99 15.94
C GLY A 123 13.84 -1.95 16.34
N GLN A 124 13.73 -0.82 15.63
CA GLN A 124 12.67 0.16 15.88
C GLN A 124 11.32 -0.38 15.41
N THR A 125 10.32 -0.27 16.29
CA THR A 125 8.93 -0.66 16.00
C THR A 125 8.09 0.59 15.81
N ARG A 126 7.29 0.60 14.75
CA ARG A 126 6.38 1.68 14.41
C ARG A 126 4.95 1.17 14.30
N THR A 127 3.99 2.03 14.64
CA THR A 127 2.55 1.74 14.50
C THR A 127 2.00 2.38 13.22
N PHE A 128 1.33 1.57 12.41
CA PHE A 128 0.69 1.95 11.16
C PHE A 128 -0.83 1.83 11.32
N GLU A 129 -1.57 2.88 10.97
CA GLU A 129 -3.03 2.93 11.07
C GLU A 129 -3.67 3.06 9.68
N SER A 130 -4.70 2.27 9.42
CA SER A 130 -5.45 2.34 8.17
C SER A 130 -6.46 3.48 8.16
N ILE A 131 -7.01 3.79 6.99
CA ILE A 131 -8.11 4.76 6.90
C ILE A 131 -9.37 4.34 7.68
N ALA A 132 -9.52 3.05 7.99
CA ALA A 132 -10.59 2.53 8.84
C ALA A 132 -10.24 2.50 10.34
N GLY A 133 -9.04 2.95 10.74
CA GLY A 133 -8.61 3.03 12.14
C GLY A 133 -7.99 1.75 12.72
N SER A 134 -7.89 0.68 11.94
CA SER A 134 -7.20 -0.55 12.36
C SER A 134 -5.69 -0.34 12.38
N ARG A 135 -4.95 -1.10 13.22
CA ARG A 135 -3.52 -0.88 13.45
C ARG A 135 -2.69 -2.14 13.32
N PHE A 136 -1.52 -1.99 12.72
CA PHE A 136 -0.43 -2.97 12.70
C PHE A 136 0.83 -2.37 13.34
N SER A 137 1.62 -3.23 13.97
CA SER A 137 3.02 -2.91 14.29
C SER A 137 3.92 -3.37 13.15
N GLY A 138 4.99 -2.62 12.90
CA GLY A 138 5.98 -2.94 11.89
C GLY A 138 7.38 -2.65 12.40
N ALA A 139 8.33 -3.54 12.15
CA ALA A 139 9.73 -3.35 12.54
C ALA A 139 10.69 -3.91 11.49
N VAL A 140 11.82 -3.25 11.30
CA VAL A 140 12.96 -3.79 10.54
C VAL A 140 13.72 -4.74 11.46
N VAL A 141 13.73 -6.04 11.16
CA VAL A 141 14.41 -7.05 11.97
C VAL A 141 15.90 -7.11 11.66
N ARG A 142 16.25 -7.07 10.37
CA ARG A 142 17.62 -7.07 9.88
C ARG A 142 17.65 -6.68 8.40
N THR A 143 18.84 -6.38 7.89
CA THR A 143 19.08 -6.23 6.45
C THR A 143 19.17 -7.59 5.74
N ALA A 144 18.96 -7.55 4.43
CA ALA A 144 19.02 -8.68 3.52
C ALA A 144 19.39 -8.21 2.09
N LYS A 145 19.38 -9.17 1.16
CA LYS A 145 19.47 -8.92 -0.29
C LYS A 145 18.32 -9.62 -0.99
N ALA A 146 17.85 -9.03 -2.09
CA ALA A 146 16.89 -9.63 -3.03
C ALA A 146 17.45 -9.40 -4.44
N GLY A 147 18.01 -10.45 -5.05
CA GLY A 147 18.87 -10.31 -6.22
C GLY A 147 19.98 -9.25 -6.00
N PRO A 148 20.12 -8.25 -6.88
CA PRO A 148 21.10 -7.17 -6.72
C PRO A 148 20.69 -6.10 -5.70
N HIS A 149 19.44 -6.08 -5.24
CA HIS A 149 18.88 -5.00 -4.43
C HIS A 149 19.18 -5.16 -2.94
N GLY A 150 19.42 -4.03 -2.26
CA GLY A 150 19.36 -3.97 -0.80
C GLY A 150 17.93 -4.23 -0.32
N ALA A 151 17.78 -5.07 0.68
CA ALA A 151 16.48 -5.45 1.22
C ALA A 151 16.48 -5.46 2.75
N ILE A 152 15.30 -5.64 3.32
CA ILE A 152 15.12 -5.86 4.76
C ILE A 152 14.31 -7.14 4.98
N ILE A 153 14.47 -7.71 6.17
CA ILE A 153 13.46 -8.61 6.75
C ILE A 153 12.60 -7.77 7.67
N ALA A 154 11.33 -7.57 7.30
CA ALA A 154 10.35 -6.90 8.13
C ALA A 154 9.59 -7.90 9.00
N ARG A 155 9.16 -7.45 10.17
CA ARG A 155 8.15 -8.14 10.98
C ARG A 155 6.93 -7.24 11.07
N VAL A 156 5.79 -7.76 10.64
CA VAL A 156 4.49 -7.09 10.75
C VAL A 156 3.62 -7.85 11.74
N GLY A 157 3.04 -7.13 12.70
CA GLY A 157 2.17 -7.68 13.72
C GLY A 157 0.76 -7.08 13.63
N GLY A 158 -0.25 -7.93 13.73
CA GLY A 158 -1.65 -7.53 13.72
C GLY A 158 -2.50 -8.47 14.57
N ARG A 159 -3.81 -8.27 14.55
CA ARG A 159 -4.78 -9.20 15.14
C ARG A 159 -5.90 -9.46 14.16
N ALA A 160 -6.34 -10.70 14.11
CA ALA A 160 -7.55 -11.11 13.42
C ALA A 160 -8.52 -11.70 14.44
N TYR A 161 -9.81 -11.67 14.11
CA TYR A 161 -10.87 -12.23 14.93
C TYR A 161 -11.67 -13.21 14.07
N TYR A 162 -12.08 -14.32 14.67
CA TYR A 162 -12.98 -15.25 14.01
C TYR A 162 -14.31 -14.55 13.73
N SER A 163 -14.69 -14.46 12.46
CA SER A 163 -15.91 -13.78 12.01
C SER A 163 -17.09 -14.72 11.80
N GLY A 164 -16.85 -16.03 11.74
CA GLY A 164 -17.89 -17.03 11.51
C GLY A 164 -17.47 -18.12 10.53
N ARG A 165 -18.44 -18.95 10.18
CA ARG A 165 -18.35 -19.97 9.14
C ARG A 165 -19.51 -19.75 8.18
N THR A 166 -19.22 -19.83 6.89
CA THR A 166 -20.21 -19.63 5.82
C THR A 166 -20.17 -20.82 4.86
N GLU A 167 -21.33 -21.17 4.31
CA GLU A 167 -21.48 -22.09 3.18
C GLU A 167 -22.08 -21.29 2.02
N PHE A 168 -21.45 -21.36 0.85
CA PHE A 168 -21.92 -20.72 -0.38
C PHE A 168 -22.33 -21.80 -1.38
N ILE A 169 -23.51 -21.66 -1.98
CA ILE A 169 -24.06 -22.58 -2.99
C ILE A 169 -24.46 -21.73 -4.19
N VAL A 170 -24.09 -22.17 -5.41
CA VAL A 170 -24.49 -21.55 -6.67
C VAL A 170 -25.27 -22.59 -7.47
N GLU A 171 -26.53 -22.30 -7.76
CA GLU A 171 -27.41 -23.20 -8.52
C GLU A 171 -27.15 -23.08 -10.02
N ALA A 172 -27.49 -24.13 -10.78
CA ALA A 172 -27.16 -24.21 -12.20
C ALA A 172 -27.91 -23.19 -13.06
N ASP A 173 -29.09 -22.74 -12.61
CA ASP A 173 -30.00 -21.80 -13.26
C ASP A 173 -29.98 -20.39 -12.64
N ASP A 174 -29.07 -20.12 -11.68
CA ASP A 174 -28.89 -18.78 -11.13
C ASP A 174 -28.17 -17.85 -12.13
N GLU A 175 -28.95 -16.99 -12.81
CA GLU A 175 -28.48 -16.02 -13.79
C GLU A 175 -27.47 -15.01 -13.21
N LEU A 176 -27.46 -14.80 -11.89
CA LEU A 176 -26.59 -13.85 -11.19
C LEU A 176 -25.59 -14.55 -10.25
N GLY A 177 -25.52 -15.89 -10.26
CA GLY A 177 -24.75 -16.68 -9.28
C GLY A 177 -23.24 -16.49 -9.34
N ARG A 178 -22.73 -15.90 -10.43
CA ARG A 178 -21.32 -15.49 -10.56
C ARG A 178 -21.02 -14.12 -9.96
N GLY A 179 -22.04 -13.47 -9.40
CA GLY A 179 -21.98 -12.09 -8.93
C GLY A 179 -22.00 -11.09 -10.07
N PHE A 180 -22.15 -9.83 -9.69
CA PHE A 180 -22.07 -8.68 -10.56
C PHE A 180 -21.47 -7.54 -9.77
N LEU A 181 -21.06 -6.50 -10.47
CA LEU A 181 -20.42 -5.35 -9.87
C LEU A 181 -21.14 -4.08 -10.28
N LEU A 182 -21.60 -3.33 -9.27
CA LEU A 182 -22.13 -1.98 -9.42
C LEU A 182 -21.30 -1.07 -8.51
N ARG A 183 -20.69 -0.02 -9.07
CA ARG A 183 -19.83 0.92 -8.34
C ARG A 183 -20.14 2.33 -8.79
#